data_AF-A0A1C2GI70-F1
#
_entry.id   AF-A0A1C2GI70-F1
#
_cell.length_a   1.000
_cell.length_b   1.000
_cell.length_c   1.000
_cell.angle_alpha   90.00
_cell.angle_beta   90.00
_cell.angle_gamma   90.00
#
_symmetry.space_group_name_H-M   'P 1'
#
loop_
_entity.id
_entity.type
_entity.pdbx_description
1 polymer ?
#
loop_
_entity_poly.entity_id
_entity_poly.type
_entity_poly.pdbx_seq_one_letter_code
_entity_poly.pdbx_strand_id
1 'polypeptide(L)' 'MEATNNNAFKREIVFHSWESVPETEVYPDGVPEGWGCPAISNDTMKVVDTLLRNQKRHTLLWVYQ' A
#
# COMPACT_ATOMS: atom_id res chain seq x y z
N MET A 1 -15.75 2.95 -6.49
CA MET A 1 -15.23 2.41 -5.22
C MET A 1 -15.80 1.02 -5.05
N GLU A 2 -14.96 0.01 -4.81
CA GLU A 2 -15.35 -1.40 -4.73
C GLU A 2 -16.38 -1.65 -3.61
N ALA A 3 -17.38 -2.49 -3.88
CA ALA A 3 -18.48 -2.78 -2.95
C ALA A 3 -18.05 -3.52 -1.68
N THR A 4 -16.85 -4.09 -1.67
CA THR A 4 -16.24 -4.79 -0.54
C THR A 4 -15.38 -3.88 0.34
N ASN A 5 -15.14 -2.63 -0.08
CA ASN A 5 -14.29 -1.66 0.63
C ASN A 5 -15.09 -0.47 1.20
N ASN A 6 -16.31 -0.74 1.65
CA ASN A 6 -17.31 0.18 2.17
C ASN A 6 -16.99 0.74 3.56
N ASN A 7 -15.92 0.26 4.21
CA ASN A 7 -15.40 0.85 5.45
C ASN A 7 -14.09 1.63 5.26
N ALA A 8 -13.51 1.72 4.05
CA ALA A 8 -12.32 2.54 3.82
C ALA A 8 -12.57 4.00 4.17
N PHE A 9 -13.76 4.54 3.92
CA PHE A 9 -14.03 5.93 4.30
C PHE A 9 -14.05 6.17 5.82
N LYS A 10 -14.29 5.13 6.63
CA LYS A 10 -14.17 5.21 8.10
C LYS A 10 -12.74 4.99 8.59
N ARG A 11 -11.88 4.43 7.74
CA ARG A 11 -10.47 4.17 8.00
C ARG A 11 -9.68 5.09 7.08
N GLU A 12 -9.45 6.32 7.51
CA GLU A 12 -8.72 7.35 6.73
C GLU A 12 -7.37 6.86 6.18
N ILE A 13 -6.85 5.76 6.72
CA ILE A 13 -5.63 5.08 6.28
C ILE A 13 -5.99 3.84 5.45
N VAL A 14 -5.54 3.85 4.18
CA VAL A 14 -5.64 2.71 3.25
C VAL A 14 -4.28 2.36 2.68
N PHE A 15 -4.08 1.09 2.38
CA PHE A 15 -2.91 0.62 1.63
C PHE A 15 -3.19 0.75 0.13
N HIS A 16 -2.38 1.53 -0.58
CA HIS A 16 -2.61 1.85 -1.99
C HIS A 16 -1.30 1.95 -2.79
N SER A 17 -1.42 1.97 -4.12
CA SER A 17 -0.31 2.32 -4.99
C SER A 17 -0.30 3.82 -5.30
N TRP A 18 0.87 4.36 -5.63
CA TRP A 18 1.01 5.75 -6.04
C TRP A 18 2.13 5.90 -7.08
N GLU A 19 1.81 6.50 -8.22
CA GLU A 19 2.75 6.77 -9.32
C GLU A 19 3.95 7.64 -8.94
N SER A 20 3.85 8.39 -7.84
CA SER A 20 4.96 9.20 -7.33
C SER A 20 5.93 8.39 -6.45
N VAL A 21 5.62 7.13 -6.15
CA VAL A 21 6.56 6.20 -5.50
C VAL A 21 7.34 5.45 -6.59
N PRO A 22 8.67 5.62 -6.67
CA PRO A 22 9.50 5.01 -7.69
C PRO A 22 9.62 3.49 -7.50
N GLU A 23 9.80 2.76 -8.60
CA GLU A 23 10.01 1.30 -8.61
C GLU A 23 11.42 0.89 -8.15
N THR A 24 12.38 1.82 -8.23
CA THR A 24 13.78 1.60 -7.86
C THR A 24 14.10 2.27 -6.54
N GLU A 25 15.09 1.74 -5.82
CA GLU A 25 15.60 2.38 -4.61
C GLU A 25 16.15 3.78 -4.92
N VAL A 26 15.67 4.76 -4.17
CA VAL A 26 16.03 6.19 -4.37
C VAL A 26 16.88 6.76 -3.26
N TYR A 27 17.21 5.99 -2.20
CA TYR A 27 18.09 6.47 -1.14
C TYR A 27 19.41 7.05 -1.72
N PRO A 28 19.86 8.24 -1.29
CA PRO A 28 19.39 9.02 -0.14
C PRO A 28 18.21 9.97 -0.42
N ASP A 29 17.72 10.02 -1.66
CA ASP A 29 16.55 10.83 -2.01
C ASP A 29 15.29 10.23 -1.37
N GLY A 30 14.45 11.11 -0.82
CA GLY A 30 13.19 10.72 -0.20
C GLY A 30 12.12 10.39 -1.24
N VAL A 31 11.10 9.66 -0.79
CA VAL A 31 9.85 9.49 -1.54
C VAL A 31 8.81 10.48 -1.03
N PRO A 32 7.78 10.84 -1.82
CA PRO A 32 6.69 11.69 -1.34
C PRO A 32 6.03 11.11 -0.08
N GLU A 33 5.93 11.94 0.96
CA GLU A 33 5.34 11.52 2.24
C GLU A 33 3.82 11.42 2.15
N GLY A 34 3.27 10.27 2.56
CA GLY A 34 1.83 10.09 2.74
C GLY A 34 1.36 10.59 4.11
N TRP A 35 0.10 11.01 4.23
CA TRP A 35 -0.49 11.48 5.49
C TRP A 35 -0.97 10.32 6.38
N GLY A 36 -0.15 9.27 6.48
CA GLY A 36 -0.44 8.04 7.23
C GLY A 36 -0.83 6.84 6.37
N CYS A 37 -1.18 7.04 5.09
CA CYS A 37 -1.40 5.93 4.14
C CYS A 37 -0.08 5.26 3.75
N PRO A 38 0.08 3.94 3.95
CA PRO A 38 1.19 3.22 3.34
C PRO A 38 0.98 3.16 1.82
N ALA A 39 1.92 3.77 1.08
CA ALA A 39 1.92 3.80 -0.37
C ALA A 39 3.16 3.10 -0.93
N ILE A 40 2.96 2.32 -1.99
CA ILE A 40 4.03 1.68 -2.76
C ILE A 40 3.86 2.00 -4.26
N SER A 41 4.86 1.67 -5.06
CA SER A 41 4.80 1.86 -6.50
C SER A 41 3.73 0.96 -7.16
N ASN A 42 3.32 1.32 -8.38
CA ASN A 42 2.23 0.63 -9.08
C ASN A 42 2.57 -0.81 -9.43
N ASP A 43 3.80 -1.10 -9.87
CA ASP A 43 4.18 -2.47 -10.23
C ASP A 43 4.43 -3.32 -8.99
N THR A 44 5.01 -2.75 -7.93
CA THR A 44 5.10 -3.44 -6.63
C THR A 44 3.72 -3.81 -6.11
N MET A 45 2.71 -2.94 -6.26
CA MET A 45 1.35 -3.25 -5.82
C MET A 45 0.73 -4.43 -6.57
N LYS A 46 1.03 -4.63 -7.86
CA LYS A 46 0.55 -5.82 -8.59
C LYS A 46 1.11 -7.12 -8.01
N VAL A 47 2.39 -7.09 -7.63
CA VAL A 47 3.05 -8.23 -6.96
C VAL A 47 2.41 -8.49 -5.59
N VAL A 48 2.26 -7.43 -4.79
CA VAL A 48 1.67 -7.51 -3.44
C VAL A 48 0.20 -7.96 -3.50
N ASP A 49 -0.61 -7.42 -4.41
CA ASP A 49 -2.00 -7.84 -4.61
C ASP A 49 -2.09 -9.34 -4.89
N THR A 50 -1.22 -9.86 -5.77
CA THR A 50 -1.14 -11.29 -6.05
C THR A 50 -0.83 -12.10 -4.79
N LEU A 51 0.11 -11.63 -3.96
CA LEU A 51 0.47 -12.29 -2.69
C LEU A 51 -0.67 -12.26 -1.68
N LEU A 52 -1.36 -11.12 -1.55
CA LEU A 52 -2.45 -10.92 -0.61
C LEU A 52 -3.69 -11.73 -0.99
N ARG A 53 -4.05 -11.77 -2.29
CA ARG A 53 -5.19 -12.55 -2.79
C ARG A 53 -5.02 -14.06 -2.57
N ASN A 54 -3.78 -14.52 -2.48
CA ASN A 54 -3.45 -15.92 -2.19
C ASN A 54 -3.49 -16.26 -0.68
N GLN A 55 -3.61 -15.27 0.22
CA GLN A 55 -3.68 -15.53 1.66
C GLN A 55 -5.07 -15.96 2.10
N LYS A 56 -5.13 -17.06 2.86
CA LYS A 56 -6.37 -17.56 3.47
C LYS A 56 -6.66 -16.95 4.84
N ARG A 57 -5.68 -16.27 5.43
CA ARG A 57 -5.75 -15.65 6.76
C ARG A 57 -5.63 -14.14 6.59
N HIS A 58 -6.14 -13.40 7.57
CA HIS A 58 -5.96 -11.96 7.61
C HIS A 58 -4.47 -11.59 7.71
N THR A 59 -4.02 -10.72 6.82
CA THR A 59 -2.65 -10.18 6.80
C THR A 59 -2.58 -8.93 7.66
N LEU A 60 -1.65 -8.91 8.62
CA LEU A 60 -1.30 -7.71 9.38
C LEU A 60 -0.16 -6.98 8.66
N LEU A 61 -0.39 -5.73 8.29
CA LEU A 61 0.70 -4.83 7.88
C LEU A 61 1.31 -4.23 9.15
N TRP A 62 2.60 -4.50 9.37
CA TRP A 62 3.33 -4.05 10.55
C TRP A 62 4.56 -3.27 10.11
N VAL A 63 4.75 -2.08 10.67
CA VAL A 63 5.98 -1.29 10.50
C VAL A 63 6.76 -1.41 11.81
N TYR A 64 7.97 -1.97 11.74
CA TYR A 64 8.89 -2.04 12.87
C TYR A 64 9.72 -0.77 12.94
N GLN A 65 10.08 -0.34 14.15
CA GLN A 65 10.87 0.86 14.43
C GLN A 65 12.33 0.49 14.67
#